data_AF-A0A851DDX8-F1
#
_entry.id   AF-A0A851DDX8-F1
#
_cell.length_a   1.000
_cell.length_b   1.000
_cell.length_c   1.000
_cell.angle_alpha   90.00
_cell.angle_beta   90.00
_cell.angle_gamma   90.00
#
_symmetry.space_group_name_H-M   'P 1'
#
loop_
_entity.id
_entity.type
_entity.pdbx_description
1 polymer ?
#
loop_
_entity_poly.entity_id
_entity_poly.type
_entity_poly.pdbx_seq_one_letter_code
_entity_poly.pdbx_strand_id
1 'polypeptide(L)'
;QIARDFNPNWMSAVEILDDDNFLGAENAFNLFVCQKDSAATTDEERQHLQEVGLSHLGEFVNVFCHGSLVMQNLGETSTPTQGSVLFGTVNGMIGLVTSLSESWYNLLLDMQNRLNKVIKSVGKIEHSLYPWAAQTRAYAGPRWGLAGEPGS
;
A
#
# COMPACT_ATOMS: atom_id res chain seq x y z
N GLN A 1 -21.14 -6.07 -11.69
CA GLN A 1 -19.76 -5.78 -11.26
C GLN A 1 -19.73 -4.33 -10.84
N ILE A 2 -19.17 -3.99 -9.66
CA ILE A 2 -19.27 -2.63 -9.09
C ILE A 2 -18.06 -1.77 -9.51
N ALA A 3 -16.84 -2.26 -9.27
CA ALA A 3 -15.61 -1.67 -9.77
C ALA A 3 -14.51 -2.74 -9.90
N ARG A 4 -13.45 -2.46 -10.66
CA ARG A 4 -12.31 -3.35 -10.89
C ARG A 4 -11.00 -2.56 -10.92
N ASP A 5 -9.96 -3.16 -10.35
CA ASP A 5 -8.57 -2.76 -10.58
C ASP A 5 -8.04 -3.46 -11.85
N PHE A 6 -7.49 -2.67 -12.78
CA PHE A 6 -6.98 -3.14 -14.07
C PHE A 6 -5.49 -3.49 -14.04
N ASN A 7 -4.79 -3.22 -12.94
CA ASN A 7 -3.40 -3.63 -12.77
C ASN A 7 -3.29 -5.16 -12.57
N PRO A 8 -2.37 -5.83 -13.30
CA PRO A 8 -2.19 -7.28 -13.16
C PRO A 8 -1.42 -7.62 -11.88
N ASN A 9 -2.10 -7.59 -10.73
CA ASN A 9 -1.51 -7.89 -9.42
C ASN A 9 -1.75 -9.37 -9.05
N TRP A 10 -0.68 -10.07 -8.66
CA TRP A 10 -0.77 -11.45 -8.18
C TRP A 10 -1.05 -11.44 -6.68
N MET A 11 -2.33 -11.40 -6.35
CA MET A 11 -2.82 -11.22 -4.98
C MET A 11 -2.43 -12.36 -4.05
N SER A 12 -1.98 -12.00 -2.84
CA SER A 12 -1.77 -12.94 -1.73
C SER A 12 -2.88 -12.86 -0.69
N ALA A 13 -3.34 -11.64 -0.36
CA ALA A 13 -4.44 -11.39 0.57
C ALA A 13 -5.13 -10.07 0.23
N VAL A 14 -6.40 -9.93 0.63
CA VAL A 14 -7.21 -8.71 0.45
C VAL A 14 -8.03 -8.45 1.70
N GLU A 15 -8.34 -7.18 1.96
CA GLU A 15 -9.20 -6.77 3.07
C GLU A 15 -9.95 -5.48 2.72
N ILE A 16 -11.15 -5.33 3.28
CA ILE A 16 -11.94 -4.10 3.14
C ILE A 16 -11.61 -3.20 4.34
N LEU A 17 -11.09 -1.99 4.09
CA LEU A 17 -10.78 -1.03 5.15
C LEU A 17 -12.04 -0.27 5.57
N ASP A 18 -12.80 0.21 4.58
CA ASP A 18 -14.08 0.88 4.71
C ASP A 18 -14.89 0.74 3.41
N ASP A 19 -16.00 1.48 3.26
CA ASP A 19 -16.91 1.36 2.11
C ASP A 19 -16.26 1.76 0.76
N ASP A 20 -15.21 2.58 0.78
CA ASP A 20 -14.57 3.12 -0.41
C ASP A 20 -13.10 2.69 -0.57
N ASN A 21 -12.45 2.16 0.47
CA ASN A 21 -11.04 1.81 0.50
C ASN A 21 -10.81 0.30 0.69
N PHE A 22 -10.02 -0.28 -0.19
CA PHE A 22 -9.71 -1.70 -0.25
C PHE A 22 -8.19 -1.91 -0.14
N LEU A 23 -7.76 -2.74 0.81
CA LEU A 23 -6.36 -3.11 0.99
C LEU A 23 -6.04 -4.39 0.22
N GLY A 24 -4.94 -4.38 -0.50
CA GLY A 24 -4.39 -5.52 -1.21
C GLY A 24 -2.96 -5.80 -0.79
N ALA A 25 -2.61 -7.09 -0.72
CA ALA A 25 -1.25 -7.57 -0.66
C ALA A 25 -0.95 -8.43 -1.88
N GLU A 26 0.26 -8.31 -2.43
CA GLU A 26 0.69 -9.06 -3.60
C GLU A 26 1.95 -9.90 -3.36
N ASN A 27 2.19 -10.84 -4.27
CA ASN A 27 3.31 -11.77 -4.22
C ASN A 27 4.70 -11.10 -4.30
N ALA A 28 4.79 -9.87 -4.79
CA ALA A 28 6.02 -9.08 -4.84
C ALA A 28 6.32 -8.38 -3.51
N PHE A 29 5.63 -8.78 -2.44
CA PHE A 29 5.78 -8.27 -1.07
C PHE A 29 5.38 -6.79 -0.92
N ASN A 30 4.46 -6.34 -1.77
CA ASN A 30 3.89 -5.00 -1.71
C ASN A 30 2.49 -5.01 -1.10
N LEU A 31 2.16 -3.88 -0.47
CA LEU A 31 0.82 -3.49 -0.07
C LEU A 31 0.37 -2.35 -0.97
N PHE A 32 -0.89 -2.39 -1.34
CA PHE A 32 -1.53 -1.31 -2.07
C PHE A 32 -2.94 -1.05 -1.54
N VAL A 33 -3.41 0.18 -1.69
CA VAL A 33 -4.77 0.58 -1.35
C VAL A 33 -5.44 1.11 -2.60
N CYS A 34 -6.55 0.48 -2.95
CA CYS A 34 -7.42 0.90 -4.02
C CYS A 34 -8.62 1.65 -3.44
N GLN A 35 -8.93 2.80 -4.02
CA GLN A 35 -10.08 3.60 -3.63
C GLN A 35 -11.09 3.65 -4.76
N LYS A 36 -12.36 3.57 -4.38
CA LYS A 36 -13.49 3.81 -5.28
C LYS A 36 -13.70 5.31 -5.43
N ASP A 37 -13.76 5.78 -6.68
CA ASP A 37 -14.13 7.17 -6.95
C ASP A 37 -15.65 7.34 -6.87
N SER A 38 -16.13 7.71 -5.69
CA SER A 38 -17.55 8.01 -5.44
C SER A 38 -18.01 9.36 -6.03
N ALA A 39 -17.09 10.21 -6.49
CA ALA A 39 -17.39 11.49 -7.15
C ALA A 39 -17.43 11.39 -8.69
N ALA A 40 -17.07 10.22 -9.24
CA ALA A 40 -17.07 9.97 -10.68
C ALA A 40 -18.42 10.28 -11.34
N THR A 41 -18.34 11.03 -12.45
CA THR A 41 -19.50 11.54 -13.19
C THR A 41 -19.96 10.59 -14.29
N THR A 42 -19.07 9.70 -14.74
CA THR A 42 -19.34 8.69 -15.77
C THR A 42 -19.42 7.29 -15.15
N ASP A 43 -20.22 6.41 -15.75
CA ASP A 43 -20.35 5.02 -15.28
C ASP A 43 -19.06 4.23 -15.52
N GLU A 44 -18.26 4.62 -16.51
CA GLU A 44 -16.95 4.04 -16.79
C GLU A 44 -15.95 4.34 -15.68
N GLU A 45 -15.87 5.58 -15.20
CA GLU A 45 -14.97 5.99 -14.09
C GLU A 45 -15.38 5.32 -12.77
N ARG A 46 -16.68 5.18 -12.51
CA ARG A 46 -17.20 4.48 -11.32
C ARG A 46 -16.81 3.01 -11.28
N GLN A 47 -16.54 2.41 -12.44
CA GLN A 47 -16.10 1.01 -12.56
C GLN A 47 -14.59 0.84 -12.37
N HIS A 48 -13.82 1.92 -12.23
CA HIS A 48 -12.38 1.88 -12.05
C HIS A 48 -12.01 2.11 -10.57
N LEU A 49 -11.27 1.18 -9.98
CA LEU A 49 -10.61 1.41 -8.69
C LEU A 49 -9.25 2.05 -8.90
N GLN A 50 -9.01 3.22 -8.32
CA GLN A 50 -7.72 3.89 -8.41
C GLN A 50 -6.81 3.45 -7.27
N GLU A 51 -5.58 3.09 -7.60
CA GLU A 51 -4.54 2.84 -6.62
C GLU A 51 -4.05 4.18 -6.03
N VAL A 52 -4.35 4.41 -4.75
CA VAL A 52 -4.05 5.66 -4.03
C VAL A 52 -2.95 5.51 -2.99
N GLY A 53 -2.63 4.26 -2.61
CA GLY A 53 -1.59 3.95 -1.65
C GLY A 53 -0.72 2.80 -2.15
N LEU A 54 0.60 2.96 -2.02
CA LEU A 54 1.60 1.96 -2.37
C LEU A 54 2.68 1.92 -1.30
N SER A 55 3.02 0.71 -0.84
CA SER A 55 4.11 0.50 0.11
C SER A 55 4.70 -0.89 -0.05
N HIS A 56 6.01 -1.00 -0.24
CA HIS A 56 6.69 -2.29 -0.17
C HIS A 56 6.90 -2.70 1.28
N LEU A 57 6.26 -3.80 1.68
CA LEU A 57 6.36 -4.33 3.03
C LEU A 57 7.61 -5.19 3.20
N GLY A 58 8.05 -5.86 2.12
CA GLY A 58 9.15 -6.84 2.18
C GLY A 58 8.77 -8.18 2.81
N GLU A 59 7.48 -8.37 3.12
CA GLU A 59 6.94 -9.60 3.70
C GLU A 59 5.80 -10.17 2.84
N PHE A 60 5.62 -11.48 2.90
CA PHE A 60 4.53 -12.17 2.22
C PHE A 60 3.32 -12.31 3.14
N VAL A 61 2.29 -11.50 2.92
CA VAL A 61 1.06 -11.50 3.74
C VAL A 61 0.14 -12.64 3.31
N ASN A 62 -0.25 -13.48 4.26
CA ASN A 62 -1.17 -14.61 4.04
C ASN A 62 -2.60 -14.32 4.48
N VAL A 63 -2.78 -13.46 5.49
CA VAL A 63 -4.09 -13.22 6.09
C VAL A 63 -4.18 -11.78 6.60
N PHE A 64 -5.32 -11.17 6.35
CA PHE A 64 -5.80 -9.96 7.01
C PHE A 64 -6.95 -10.31 7.96
N CYS A 65 -7.06 -9.57 9.07
CA CYS A 65 -8.12 -9.76 10.04
C CYS A 65 -8.41 -8.45 10.78
N HIS A 66 -9.67 -8.00 10.73
CA HIS A 66 -10.15 -6.90 11.57
C HIS A 66 -10.02 -7.26 13.05
N GLY A 67 -9.36 -6.41 13.81
CA GLY A 67 -9.15 -6.61 15.23
C GLY A 67 -8.03 -5.75 15.81
N SER A 68 -8.00 -5.66 17.13
CA SER A 68 -6.92 -5.00 17.87
C SER A 68 -6.46 -5.91 19.01
N LEU A 69 -5.16 -5.90 19.29
CA LEU A 69 -4.57 -6.58 20.45
C LEU A 69 -4.57 -5.71 21.72
N VAL A 70 -5.02 -4.46 21.61
CA VAL A 70 -5.07 -3.50 22.71
C VAL A 70 -6.50 -3.42 23.25
N MET A 71 -6.62 -3.37 24.58
CA MET A 71 -7.90 -3.20 25.26
C MET A 71 -8.48 -1.82 24.90
N GLN A 72 -9.61 -1.80 24.19
CA GLN A 72 -10.32 -0.57 23.88
C GLN A 72 -11.12 -0.14 25.10
N ASN A 73 -10.60 0.82 25.84
CA ASN A 73 -11.34 1.44 26.92
C ASN A 73 -12.43 2.32 26.29
N LEU A 74 -13.70 1.94 26.45
CA LEU A 74 -14.90 2.63 25.92
C LEU A 74 -15.10 4.08 26.43
N GLY A 75 -14.10 4.68 27.09
CA GLY A 75 -14.08 6.06 27.55
C GLY A 75 -12.77 6.81 27.29
N GLU A 76 -11.78 6.21 26.64
CA GLU A 76 -10.52 6.89 26.31
C GLU A 76 -10.61 7.66 24.99
N THR A 77 -10.37 8.96 25.16
CA THR A 77 -10.12 10.04 24.20
C THR A 77 -9.48 9.63 22.88
N SER A 78 -10.15 10.02 21.79
CA SER A 78 -9.64 10.25 20.42
C SER A 78 -8.29 9.61 20.10
N THR A 79 -8.30 8.33 19.69
CA THR A 79 -7.13 7.75 19.04
C THR A 79 -6.83 8.52 17.75
N PRO A 80 -5.56 8.84 17.45
CA PRO A 80 -5.21 9.57 16.22
C PRO A 80 -5.44 8.74 14.95
N THR A 81 -5.68 7.44 15.09
CA THR A 81 -5.91 6.49 14.01
C THR A 81 -7.31 5.88 14.08
N GLN A 82 -7.84 5.46 12.93
CA GLN A 82 -9.17 4.88 12.76
C GLN A 82 -9.07 3.52 12.07
N GLY A 83 -9.89 2.55 12.48
CA GLY A 83 -9.81 1.19 11.96
C GLY A 83 -8.57 0.43 12.43
N SER A 84 -8.65 -0.90 12.42
CA SER A 84 -7.57 -1.77 12.93
C SER A 84 -7.62 -3.11 12.21
N VAL A 85 -6.69 -3.32 11.28
CA VAL A 85 -6.55 -4.56 10.52
C VAL A 85 -5.21 -5.19 10.84
N LEU A 86 -5.23 -6.34 11.49
CA LEU A 86 -4.04 -7.16 11.72
C LEU A 86 -3.71 -7.94 10.46
N PHE A 87 -2.42 -8.21 10.26
CA PHE A 87 -1.97 -9.12 9.21
C PHE A 87 -0.89 -10.07 9.69
N GLY A 88 -0.91 -11.27 9.14
CA GLY A 88 0.08 -12.32 9.40
C GLY A 88 0.89 -12.64 8.16
N THR A 89 2.21 -12.75 8.32
CA THR A 89 3.14 -13.05 7.22
C THR A 89 3.70 -14.47 7.31
N VAL A 90 4.28 -14.96 6.21
CA VAL A 90 4.94 -16.27 6.14
C VAL A 90 6.09 -16.40 7.15
N ASN A 91 6.83 -15.31 7.41
CA ASN A 91 7.97 -15.34 8.33
C ASN A 91 7.56 -15.21 9.80
N GLY A 92 6.26 -15.16 10.09
CA GLY A 92 5.74 -15.00 11.46
C GLY A 92 5.71 -13.56 11.95
N MET A 93 5.95 -12.56 11.08
CA MET A 93 5.66 -11.17 11.42
C MET A 93 4.14 -11.02 11.56
N ILE A 94 3.73 -10.35 12.63
CA ILE A 94 2.37 -9.86 12.80
C ILE A 94 2.44 -8.33 12.75
N GLY A 95 1.68 -7.73 11.85
CA GLY A 95 1.61 -6.28 11.70
C GLY A 95 0.19 -5.75 11.84
N LEU A 96 0.06 -4.42 11.84
CA LEU A 96 -1.18 -3.69 11.97
C LEU A 96 -1.25 -2.61 10.88
N VAL A 97 -2.39 -2.53 10.21
CA VAL A 97 -2.77 -1.43 9.31
C VAL A 97 -3.90 -0.65 9.95
N THR A 98 -3.79 0.68 9.93
CA THR A 98 -4.77 1.61 10.48
C THR A 98 -4.84 2.85 9.61
N SER A 99 -6.01 3.45 9.50
CA SER A 99 -6.25 4.64 8.70
C SER A 99 -5.87 5.90 9.48
N LEU A 100 -5.32 6.89 8.78
CA LEU A 100 -4.90 8.17 9.33
C LEU A 100 -5.69 9.31 8.68
N SER A 101 -6.01 10.34 9.45
CA SER A 101 -6.49 11.59 8.87
C SER A 101 -5.38 12.28 8.07
N GLU A 102 -5.73 13.05 7.04
CA GLU A 102 -4.80 13.76 6.18
C GLU A 102 -3.79 14.64 6.94
N SER A 103 -4.24 15.35 7.99
CA SER A 103 -3.36 16.18 8.82
C SER A 103 -2.28 15.36 9.54
N TRP A 104 -2.66 14.19 10.07
CA TRP A 104 -1.73 13.27 10.71
C TRP A 104 -0.78 12.63 9.71
N TYR A 105 -1.28 12.25 8.53
CA TYR A 105 -0.46 11.71 7.47
C TYR A 105 0.64 12.69 7.05
N ASN A 106 0.28 13.95 6.76
CA ASN A 106 1.24 14.98 6.35
C ASN A 106 2.30 15.26 7.43
N LEU A 107 1.89 15.30 8.70
CA LEU A 107 2.80 15.46 9.83
C LEU A 107 3.79 14.30 9.95
N LEU A 108 3.29 13.06 9.91
CA LEU A 108 4.13 11.86 10.02
C LEU A 108 5.03 11.68 8.81
N LEU A 109 4.58 12.07 7.61
CA LEU A 109 5.40 12.04 6.40
C LEU A 109 6.56 13.04 6.49
N ASP A 110 6.33 14.28 6.93
CA ASP A 110 7.43 15.23 7.15
C ASP A 110 8.39 14.74 8.25
N MET A 111 7.85 14.18 9.33
CA MET A 111 8.66 13.58 10.40
C MET A 111 9.53 12.42 9.88
N GLN A 112 8.97 11.50 9.09
CA GLN A 112 9.70 10.40 8.46
C GLN A 112 10.86 10.94 7.59
N ASN A 113 10.59 11.95 6.76
CA ASN A 113 11.59 12.56 5.90
C ASN A 113 12.73 13.23 6.68
N ARG A 114 12.43 13.82 7.85
CA ARG A 114 13.45 14.40 8.73
C ARG A 114 14.26 13.34 9.45
N LEU A 115 13.62 12.28 9.95
CA LEU A 115 14.30 11.17 10.62
C LEU A 115 15.28 10.47 9.69
N ASN A 116 14.92 10.28 8.42
CA ASN A 116 15.80 9.69 7.40
C ASN A 116 17.12 10.45 7.19
N LYS A 117 17.19 11.74 7.53
CA LYS A 117 18.43 12.54 7.44
C LYS A 117 19.35 12.34 8.65
N VAL A 118 18.78 11.96 9.79
CA VAL A 118 19.51 11.84 11.06
C VAL A 118 19.90 10.38 11.33
N ILE A 119 19.02 9.44 10.99
CA ILE A 119 19.24 8.01 11.21
C ILE A 119 20.12 7.47 10.10
N LYS A 120 21.29 6.95 10.48
CA LYS A 120 22.20 6.28 9.54
C LYS A 120 21.71 4.87 9.28
N SER A 121 21.29 4.62 8.03
CA SER A 121 20.91 3.29 7.59
C SER A 121 22.07 2.30 7.66
N VAL A 122 21.81 1.10 8.18
CA VAL A 122 22.77 0.00 8.20
C VAL A 122 23.01 -0.46 6.76
N GLY A 123 24.28 -0.48 6.32
CA GLY A 123 24.62 -0.76 4.93
C GLY A 123 24.50 0.43 3.98
N LYS A 124 24.22 1.65 4.49
CA LYS A 124 24.07 2.89 3.69
C LYS A 124 22.99 2.81 2.61
N ILE A 125 21.96 2.00 2.82
CA ILE A 125 20.83 1.90 1.89
C ILE A 125 19.89 3.08 2.15
N GLU A 126 19.57 3.84 1.11
CA GLU A 126 18.67 4.98 1.23
C GLU A 126 17.23 4.50 1.51
N HIS A 127 16.58 5.09 2.51
CA HIS A 127 15.17 4.79 2.87
C HIS A 127 14.17 5.33 1.84
N SER A 128 14.59 6.08 0.83
CA SER A 128 13.75 6.35 -0.35
C SER A 128 13.85 5.20 -1.37
N LEU A 129 15.00 4.51 -1.42
CA LEU A 129 15.24 3.37 -2.31
C LEU A 129 14.45 2.14 -1.85
N TYR A 130 14.30 1.98 -0.53
CA TYR A 130 13.42 1.03 0.12
C TYR A 130 12.33 1.84 0.84
N PRO A 131 11.08 1.87 0.33
CA PRO A 131 10.42 0.69 -0.23
C PRO A 131 10.26 0.66 -1.77
N TRP A 132 10.72 1.65 -2.52
CA TRP A 132 10.34 1.77 -3.95
C TRP A 132 10.92 0.69 -4.90
N ALA A 133 12.04 0.04 -4.54
CA ALA A 133 12.80 -0.84 -5.45
C ALA A 133 12.06 -2.11 -5.94
N ALA A 134 10.88 -2.44 -5.40
CA ALA A 134 10.08 -3.58 -5.88
C ALA A 134 9.19 -3.24 -7.10
N GLN A 135 8.85 -1.98 -7.33
CA GLN A 135 7.96 -1.57 -8.44
C GLN A 135 8.59 -1.80 -9.82
N THR A 136 9.92 -1.74 -9.94
CA THR A 136 10.61 -1.73 -11.25
C THR A 136 10.60 -3.08 -11.98
N ARG A 137 10.14 -4.18 -11.35
CA ARG A 137 10.11 -5.51 -12.00
C ARG A 137 8.72 -5.99 -12.41
N ALA A 138 7.64 -5.50 -11.80
CA ALA A 138 6.27 -5.90 -12.16
C ALA A 138 5.77 -5.22 -13.44
N TYR A 139 6.20 -3.99 -13.73
CA TYR A 139 5.80 -3.22 -14.92
C TYR A 139 6.73 -3.37 -16.13
N ALA A 140 7.81 -4.15 -16.02
CA ALA A 140 8.66 -4.49 -17.15
C ALA A 140 8.01 -5.63 -17.96
N GLY A 141 6.89 -5.33 -18.61
CA GLY A 141 6.38 -6.16 -19.71
C GLY A 141 7.46 -6.33 -20.79
N PRO A 142 7.39 -7.39 -21.61
CA PRO A 142 8.39 -7.65 -22.63
C PRO A 142 8.45 -6.44 -23.58
N ARG A 143 9.61 -5.77 -23.64
CA ARG A 143 9.87 -4.69 -24.59
C ARG A 143 10.01 -5.31 -25.99
N TRP A 144 8.88 -5.68 -26.59
CA TRP A 144 8.82 -6.02 -28.01
C TRP A 144 9.02 -4.75 -28.82
N GLY A 145 10.09 -4.73 -29.62
CA GLY A 145 10.27 -3.84 -30.74
C GLY A 145 10.68 -2.41 -30.39
N LEU A 146 11.96 -2.11 -30.59
CA LEU A 146 12.48 -1.01 -31.42
C LEU A 146 14.00 -0.94 -31.18
N ALA A 147 14.71 -2.01 -31.55
CA ALA A 147 16.08 -1.88 -32.02
C ALA A 147 15.97 -1.54 -33.51
N GLY A 148 15.78 -0.26 -33.82
CA GLY A 148 16.04 0.24 -35.16
C GLY A 148 17.55 0.20 -35.37
N GLU A 149 18.00 -0.59 -36.33
CA GLU A 149 19.39 -0.60 -36.79
C GLU A 149 19.82 0.80 -37.25
N PRO A 150 21.06 1.24 -36.96
CA PRO A 150 21.61 2.41 -37.60
C PRO A 150 22.13 2.02 -38.99
N GLY A 151 21.32 2.28 -40.01
CA GLY A 151 21.72 2.30 -41.41
C GLY A 151 21.82 3.73 -41.92
N SER A 152 23.04 4.27 -42.00
CA SER A 152 23.63 4.99 -43.16
C SER A 152 25.02 5.49 -42.81
#